data_AF-A0A3E1EWB2-F1
#
_entry.id   AF-A0A3E1EWB2-F1
#
_cell.length_a   1.000
_cell.length_b   1.000
_cell.length_c   1.000
_cell.angle_alpha   90.00
_cell.angle_beta   90.00
_cell.angle_gamma   90.00
#
_symmetry.space_group_name_H-M   'P 1'
#
loop_
_entity.id
_entity.type
_entity.pdbx_description
1 polymer ?
#
loop_
_entity_poly.entity_id
_entity_poly.type
_entity_poly.pdbx_seq_one_letter_code
_entity_poly.pdbx_strand_id
1 'polypeptide(L)'
;MKNWIVVLILSFFIQACGISMGDRVDNGNLSVYFLEDVGKNNAIKFSRYWKNNDLVGEQKQVIQLERIDGIIVIKLIEREIYHADPFTIEEEAMLQNLERDLKKEVFDEDVEIMITDNTFRPIIKRQ
;
A
#
# COMPACT_ATOMS: atom_id res chain seq x y z
N MET A 1 -44.09 -17.46 18.82
CA MET A 1 -42.62 -17.58 18.96
C MET A 1 -41.95 -18.17 17.70
N LYS A 2 -42.35 -17.77 16.48
CA LYS A 2 -41.82 -18.35 15.22
C LYS A 2 -41.27 -17.28 14.26
N ASN A 3 -41.65 -16.02 14.44
CA ASN A 3 -41.20 -14.90 13.60
C ASN A 3 -39.90 -14.24 14.10
N TRP A 4 -39.41 -14.58 15.30
CA TRP A 4 -38.21 -13.96 15.86
C TRP A 4 -36.90 -14.52 15.28
N ILE A 5 -36.93 -15.77 14.81
CA ILE A 5 -35.81 -16.43 14.14
C ILE A 5 -35.47 -15.76 12.81
N VAL A 6 -36.49 -15.26 12.09
CA VAL A 6 -36.29 -14.56 10.80
C VAL A 6 -35.55 -13.24 11.02
N VAL A 7 -35.83 -12.53 12.11
CA VAL A 7 -35.16 -11.26 12.46
C VAL A 7 -33.69 -11.48 12.84
N LEU A 8 -33.38 -12.62 13.49
CA LEU A 8 -32.02 -13.02 13.86
C LEU A 8 -31.15 -13.46 12.66
N ILE A 9 -31.77 -14.01 11.61
CA ILE A 9 -31.05 -14.40 10.37
C ILE A 9 -30.78 -13.17 9.48
N LEU A 10 -31.67 -12.18 9.48
CA LEU A 10 -31.51 -10.96 8.66
C LEU A 10 -30.39 -10.03 9.18
N SER A 11 -30.03 -10.12 10.46
CA SER A 11 -29.01 -9.28 11.09
C SER A 11 -27.57 -9.81 10.92
N PHE A 12 -27.39 -11.01 10.34
CA PHE A 12 -26.07 -11.62 10.15
C PHE A 12 -25.35 -11.17 8.86
N PHE A 13 -26.03 -10.47 7.95
CA PHE A 13 -25.47 -10.09 6.64
C PHE A 13 -24.71 -8.76 6.60
N ILE A 14 -24.59 -8.04 7.73
CA ILE A 14 -24.04 -6.67 7.75
C ILE A 14 -22.57 -6.58 8.19
N GLN A 15 -21.86 -7.69 8.39
CA GLN A 15 -20.49 -7.66 8.93
C GLN A 15 -19.36 -7.94 7.91
N ALA A 16 -19.63 -7.91 6.61
CA ALA A 16 -18.57 -7.92 5.61
C ALA A 16 -17.95 -6.51 5.42
N CYS A 17 -17.39 -5.92 6.48
CA CYS A 17 -16.42 -4.83 6.34
C CYS A 17 -15.09 -5.43 5.88
N GLY A 18 -15.00 -5.82 4.61
CA GLY A 18 -13.71 -6.09 3.98
C GLY A 18 -12.95 -4.77 3.84
N ILE A 19 -11.67 -4.75 4.20
CA ILE A 19 -10.79 -3.62 3.87
C ILE A 19 -10.71 -3.56 2.35
N SER A 20 -11.28 -2.51 1.75
CA SER A 20 -11.21 -2.30 0.31
C SER A 20 -9.75 -2.03 -0.07
N MET A 21 -9.19 -2.86 -0.94
CA MET A 21 -7.87 -2.60 -1.53
C MET A 21 -7.94 -1.54 -2.63
N GLY A 22 -9.14 -1.05 -2.97
CA GLY A 22 -9.36 -0.12 -4.07
C GLY A 22 -9.20 -0.77 -5.45
N ASP A 23 -8.87 0.06 -6.42
CA ASP A 23 -8.62 -0.34 -7.80
C ASP A 23 -7.18 -0.83 -7.99
N ARG A 24 -6.88 -1.43 -9.15
CA ARG A 24 -5.55 -1.99 -9.44
C ARG A 24 -5.00 -1.61 -10.82
N VAL A 25 -3.69 -1.38 -10.86
CA VAL A 25 -2.88 -1.32 -12.09
C VAL A 25 -1.79 -2.39 -12.02
N ASP A 26 -1.69 -3.21 -13.06
CA ASP A 26 -0.65 -4.24 -13.18
C ASP A 26 0.41 -3.79 -14.21
N ASN A 27 1.70 -3.99 -13.91
CA ASN A 27 2.82 -3.71 -14.80
C ASN A 27 3.95 -4.75 -14.63
N GLY A 28 3.83 -5.89 -15.32
CA GLY A 28 4.78 -7.00 -15.19
C GLY A 28 4.63 -7.71 -13.84
N ASN A 29 5.71 -7.82 -13.08
CA ASN A 29 5.72 -8.41 -11.74
C ASN A 29 5.19 -7.47 -10.66
N LEU A 30 4.80 -6.23 -11.00
CA LEU A 30 4.25 -5.27 -10.07
C LEU A 30 2.72 -5.19 -10.17
N SER A 31 2.03 -5.34 -9.04
CA SER A 31 0.61 -5.01 -8.88
C SER A 31 0.49 -3.81 -7.92
N VAL A 32 -0.07 -2.70 -8.41
CA VAL A 32 -0.29 -1.48 -7.63
C VAL A 32 -1.79 -1.35 -7.35
N TYR A 33 -2.15 -1.53 -6.10
CA TYR A 33 -3.48 -1.20 -5.59
C TYR A 33 -3.55 0.28 -5.21
N PHE A 34 -4.69 0.93 -5.39
CA PHE A 34 -4.86 2.33 -5.02
C PHE A 34 -6.28 2.64 -4.60
N LEU A 35 -6.45 3.46 -3.56
CA LEU A 35 -7.75 3.98 -3.16
C LEU A 35 -8.19 5.14 -4.05
N GLU A 36 -9.49 5.45 -4.03
CA GLU A 36 -10.13 6.41 -4.94
C GLU A 36 -9.48 7.80 -4.89
N ASP A 37 -9.04 8.23 -3.70
CA ASP A 37 -8.42 9.52 -3.39
C ASP A 37 -6.98 9.72 -3.91
N VAL A 38 -6.30 8.65 -4.33
CA VAL A 38 -5.00 8.71 -5.01
C VAL A 38 -5.18 8.99 -6.51
N GLY A 39 -6.27 8.48 -7.08
CA GLY A 39 -6.59 8.61 -8.50
C GLY A 39 -5.77 7.68 -9.41
N LYS A 40 -6.45 7.11 -10.41
CA LYS A 40 -5.88 6.13 -11.35
C LYS A 40 -4.65 6.63 -12.11
N ASN A 41 -4.62 7.90 -12.48
CA ASN A 41 -3.48 8.47 -13.22
C ASN A 41 -2.20 8.45 -12.40
N ASN A 42 -2.28 8.72 -11.10
CA ASN A 42 -1.13 8.66 -10.20
C ASN A 42 -0.64 7.22 -10.02
N ALA A 43 -1.56 6.26 -9.86
CA ALA A 43 -1.20 4.84 -9.83
C ALA A 43 -0.49 4.37 -11.11
N ILE A 44 -0.94 4.84 -12.28
CA ILE A 44 -0.28 4.55 -13.56
C ILE A 44 1.11 5.19 -13.62
N LYS A 45 1.27 6.47 -13.26
CA LYS A 45 2.58 7.14 -13.23
C LYS A 45 3.54 6.43 -12.28
N PHE A 46 3.08 6.11 -11.07
CA PHE A 46 3.83 5.36 -10.08
C PHE A 46 4.29 3.99 -10.64
N SER A 47 3.38 3.21 -11.23
CA SER A 47 3.71 1.89 -11.78
C SER A 47 4.76 1.96 -12.90
N ARG A 48 4.80 3.07 -13.67
CA ARG A 48 5.82 3.29 -14.70
C ARG A 48 7.14 3.72 -14.10
N TYR A 49 7.11 4.69 -13.18
CA TYR A 49 8.30 5.14 -12.45
C TYR A 49 9.01 3.95 -11.79
N TRP A 50 8.25 3.13 -11.05
CA TRP A 50 8.78 1.99 -10.31
C TRP A 50 9.50 0.99 -11.22
N LYS A 51 8.88 0.68 -12.36
CA LYS A 51 9.48 -0.21 -13.36
C LYS A 51 10.68 0.39 -14.06
N ASN A 52 10.61 1.67 -14.44
CA ASN A 52 11.66 2.33 -15.22
C ASN A 52 12.94 2.60 -14.40
N ASN A 53 12.84 2.54 -13.07
CA ASN A 53 13.97 2.68 -12.15
C ASN A 53 14.42 1.33 -11.56
N ASP A 54 14.07 0.21 -12.21
CA ASP A 54 14.48 -1.15 -11.84
C ASP A 54 14.13 -1.56 -10.39
N LEU A 55 13.06 -0.99 -9.83
CA LEU A 55 12.57 -1.31 -8.48
C LEU A 55 11.64 -2.55 -8.46
N VAL A 56 11.41 -3.15 -9.62
CA VAL A 56 10.62 -4.38 -9.78
C VAL A 56 11.54 -5.60 -9.72
N GLY A 57 11.40 -6.37 -8.66
CA GLY A 57 12.16 -7.62 -8.50
C GLY A 57 11.65 -8.78 -9.38
N GLU A 58 12.37 -9.91 -9.30
CA GLU A 58 11.98 -11.15 -9.99
C GLU A 58 10.68 -11.76 -9.46
N GLN A 59 10.40 -11.55 -8.17
CA GLN A 59 9.16 -12.01 -7.55
C GLN A 59 8.07 -10.97 -7.70
N LYS A 60 6.82 -11.45 -7.71
CA LYS A 60 5.66 -10.57 -7.75
C LYS A 60 5.66 -9.63 -6.53
N GLN A 61 5.64 -8.34 -6.79
CA GLN A 61 5.56 -7.29 -5.80
C GLN A 61 4.14 -6.72 -5.79
N VAL A 62 3.60 -6.51 -4.59
CA VAL A 62 2.30 -5.88 -4.38
C VAL A 62 2.52 -4.63 -3.54
N ILE A 63 2.00 -3.51 -4.02
CA ILE A 63 2.09 -2.20 -3.38
C ILE A 63 0.68 -1.64 -3.27
N GLN A 64 0.37 -0.95 -2.17
CA GLN A 64 -0.86 -0.17 -2.04
C GLN A 64 -0.52 1.32 -1.92
N LEU A 65 -1.27 2.14 -2.65
CA LEU A 65 -1.26 3.59 -2.55
C LEU A 65 -2.53 4.03 -1.82
N GLU A 66 -2.36 4.89 -0.82
CA GLU A 66 -3.44 5.47 -0.04
C GLU A 66 -3.13 6.93 0.24
N ARG A 67 -4.14 7.76 0.45
CA ARG A 67 -3.94 9.11 0.98
C ARG A 67 -4.33 9.15 2.45
N ILE A 68 -3.40 9.55 3.30
CA ILE A 68 -3.62 9.70 4.75
C ILE A 68 -3.24 11.12 5.14
N ASP A 69 -4.18 11.87 5.71
CA ASP A 69 -3.97 13.26 6.16
C ASP A 69 -3.35 14.18 5.08
N GLY A 70 -3.69 13.94 3.81
CA GLY A 70 -3.19 14.70 2.66
C GLY A 70 -1.87 14.19 2.07
N ILE A 71 -1.22 13.21 2.71
CA ILE A 71 0.04 12.61 2.27
C ILE A 71 -0.24 11.34 1.46
N ILE A 72 0.48 11.14 0.35
CA ILE A 72 0.47 9.88 -0.38
C ILE A 72 1.32 8.85 0.38
N VAL A 73 0.68 7.84 0.94
CA VAL A 73 1.33 6.74 1.64
C VAL A 73 1.48 5.56 0.68
N ILE A 74 2.72 5.09 0.54
CA ILE A 74 3.11 3.97 -0.30
C ILE A 74 3.42 2.80 0.62
N LYS A 75 2.49 1.86 0.69
CA LYS A 75 2.62 0.68 1.54
C LYS A 75 3.37 -0.43 0.81
N LEU A 76 4.56 -0.73 1.28
CA LEU A 76 5.42 -1.80 0.77
C LEU A 76 5.32 -3.02 1.70
N ILE A 77 5.08 -4.19 1.12
CA ILE A 77 5.06 -5.44 1.88
C ILE A 77 6.49 -5.94 2.06
N GLU A 78 6.92 -6.06 3.31
CA GLU A 78 8.19 -6.67 3.67
C GLU A 78 8.05 -8.18 3.85
N ARG A 79 9.09 -8.92 3.46
CA ARG A 79 9.16 -10.36 3.70
C ARG A 79 9.37 -10.63 5.20
N GLU A 80 8.66 -11.62 5.72
CA GLU A 80 8.67 -12.00 7.14
C GLU A 80 10.07 -12.20 7.73
N ILE A 81 11.01 -12.71 6.93
CA ILE A 81 12.40 -12.93 7.36
C ILE A 81 13.12 -11.66 7.82
N TYR A 82 12.68 -10.48 7.38
CA TYR A 82 13.29 -9.20 7.71
C TYR A 82 12.52 -8.45 8.80
N HIS A 83 11.34 -8.89 9.23
CA HIS A 83 10.44 -8.12 10.13
C HIS A 83 11.10 -7.71 11.45
N ALA A 84 12.03 -8.52 11.97
CA ALA A 84 12.70 -8.28 13.24
C ALA A 84 13.87 -7.28 13.16
N ASP A 85 14.36 -6.98 11.96
CA ASP A 85 15.56 -6.16 11.78
C ASP A 85 15.18 -4.67 11.66
N PRO A 86 15.71 -3.79 12.52
CA PRO A 86 15.53 -2.34 12.35
C PRO A 86 16.25 -1.87 11.08
N PHE A 87 15.80 -0.74 10.52
CA PHE A 87 16.53 -0.15 9.41
C PHE A 87 17.90 0.34 9.85
N THR A 88 18.88 0.09 9.00
CA THR A 88 20.16 0.78 9.06
C THR A 88 19.98 2.24 8.65
N ILE A 89 20.94 3.09 9.04
CA ILE A 89 20.95 4.52 8.65
C ILE A 89 20.98 4.67 7.12
N GLU A 90 21.67 3.77 6.42
CA GLU A 90 21.76 3.77 4.97
C GLU A 90 20.41 3.45 4.31
N GLU A 91 19.71 2.42 4.79
CA GLU A 91 18.37 2.07 4.30
C GLU A 91 17.36 3.21 4.54
N GLU A 92 17.41 3.84 5.72
CA GLU A 92 16.54 4.98 6.01
C GLU A 92 16.83 6.16 5.07
N ALA A 93 18.11 6.45 4.79
CA ALA A 93 18.49 7.48 3.83
C ALA A 93 18.05 7.14 2.40
N MET A 94 18.10 5.86 2.01
CA MET A 94 17.61 5.39 0.71
C MET A 94 16.09 5.57 0.59
N LEU A 95 15.33 5.23 1.63
CA LEU A 95 13.87 5.43 1.66
C LEU A 95 13.51 6.92 1.54
N GLN A 96 14.18 7.79 2.29
CA GLN A 96 13.95 9.23 2.23
C GLN A 96 14.28 9.85 0.86
N ASN A 97 15.33 9.36 0.20
CA ASN A 97 15.64 9.79 -1.16
C ASN A 97 14.56 9.31 -2.15
N LEU A 98 14.10 8.07 -2.01
CA LEU A 98 13.02 7.54 -2.84
C LEU A 98 11.70 8.30 -2.64
N GLU A 99 11.33 8.63 -1.41
CA GLU A 99 10.17 9.49 -1.08
C GLU A 99 10.28 10.86 -1.78
N ARG A 100 11.46 11.48 -1.74
CA ARG A 100 11.72 12.78 -2.39
C ARG A 100 11.59 12.70 -3.91
N ASP A 101 12.12 11.63 -4.51
CA ASP A 101 12.06 11.43 -5.96
C ASP A 101 10.61 11.18 -6.41
N LEU A 102 9.85 10.37 -5.65
CA LEU A 102 8.44 10.11 -5.93
C LEU A 102 7.57 11.35 -5.79
N LYS A 103 7.84 12.18 -4.77
CA LYS A 103 7.19 13.49 -4.63
C LYS A 103 7.41 14.32 -5.89
N LYS A 104 8.65 14.45 -6.36
CA LYS A 104 8.99 15.33 -7.48
C LYS A 104 8.54 14.79 -8.85
N GLU A 105 8.70 13.50 -9.09
CA GLU A 105 8.57 12.91 -10.44
C GLU A 105 7.21 12.25 -10.69
N VAL A 106 6.46 11.91 -9.62
CA VAL A 106 5.21 11.14 -9.73
C VAL A 106 4.01 11.92 -9.23
N PHE A 107 4.03 12.35 -7.96
CA PHE A 107 2.83 12.80 -7.25
C PHE A 107 2.67 14.32 -7.19
N ASP A 108 3.76 15.09 -7.12
CA ASP A 108 3.76 16.54 -6.80
C ASP A 108 3.11 16.86 -5.44
N GLU A 109 3.18 15.90 -4.52
CA GLU A 109 2.57 15.92 -3.20
C GLU A 109 3.52 15.30 -2.18
N ASP A 110 3.28 15.52 -0.88
CA ASP A 110 4.06 14.83 0.15
C ASP A 110 3.84 13.31 0.06
N VAL A 111 4.94 12.57 0.18
CA VAL A 111 4.98 11.11 0.02
C VAL A 111 5.65 10.51 1.25
N GLU A 112 5.09 9.42 1.75
CA GLU A 112 5.68 8.60 2.80
C GLU A 112 5.69 7.13 2.36
N ILE A 113 6.83 6.45 2.54
CA ILE A 113 6.92 5.00 2.39
C ILE A 113 6.66 4.36 3.73
N MET A 114 5.67 3.46 3.75
CA MET A 114 5.27 2.70 4.92
C MET A 114 5.57 1.22 4.70
N ILE A 115 6.31 0.64 5.61
CA ILE A 115 6.67 -0.77 5.57
C ILE A 115 5.61 -1.57 6.31
N THR A 116 5.11 -2.61 5.67
CA THR A 116 3.92 -3.33 6.11
C THR A 116 4.10 -4.84 6.03
N ASP A 117 3.27 -5.56 6.77
CA ASP A 117 3.10 -7.00 6.60
C ASP A 117 2.27 -7.32 5.32
N ASN A 118 2.04 -8.60 5.07
CA ASN A 118 1.23 -9.06 3.92
C ASN A 118 -0.26 -8.67 3.99
N THR A 119 -0.71 -8.05 5.09
CA THR A 119 -2.06 -7.52 5.29
C THR A 119 -2.11 -5.99 5.24
N PHE A 120 -1.03 -5.33 4.79
CA PHE A 120 -0.88 -3.87 4.74
C PHE A 120 -0.94 -3.18 6.11
N ARG A 121 -0.64 -3.91 7.20
CA ARG A 121 -0.50 -3.32 8.53
C ARG A 121 0.94 -2.84 8.75
N PRO A 122 1.15 -1.65 9.34
CA PRO A 122 2.49 -1.12 9.57
C PRO A 122 3.34 -2.05 10.44
N ILE A 123 4.61 -2.21 10.07
CA ILE A 123 5.64 -2.82 10.91
C ILE A 123 6.46 -1.67 11.50
N ILE A 124 6.53 -1.59 12.84
CA ILE A 124 7.26 -0.52 13.51
C ILE A 124 8.76 -0.78 13.38
N LYS A 125 9.45 0.01 12.54
CA LYS A 125 10.90 -0.12 12.29
C LYS A 125 11.72 1.14 12.51
N ARG A 126 11.10 2.32 12.40
CA ARG A 126 11.76 3.62 12.63
C ARG A 126 11.89 3.87 14.13
N GLN A 127 13.12 4.08 14.62
CA GLN A 127 13.42 4.45 16.01
C GLN A 127 13.62 5.95 16.16
#